data_AF-A0A651FCI9-F1
#
_entry.id   AF-A0A651FCI9-F1
#
_cell.length_a   1.000
_cell.length_b   1.000
_cell.length_c   1.000
_cell.angle_alpha   90.00
_cell.angle_beta   90.00
_cell.angle_gamma   90.00
#
_symmetry.space_group_name_H-M   'P 1'
#
loop_
_entity.id
_entity.type
_entity.pdbx_description
1 polymer ?
#
loop_
_entity_poly.entity_id
_entity_poly.type
_entity_poly.pdbx_seq_one_letter_code
_entity_poly.pdbx_strand_id
1 'polypeptide(L)'
;MKKFCTVFIFALFLTMPSAVFASHWFVCLVTADLEKAEEDGLYRITPRHAAITDGFGEKDAPCLEHLIGETVTAPLEGETVETGTYRRLIYRYFSAQSPDGVVTEETWTATGWR
;
A
#
# COMPACT_ATOMS: atom_id res chain seq x y z
N MET A 1 28.62 1.75 -63.44
CA MET A 1 27.80 0.58 -63.05
C MET A 1 28.18 0.15 -61.64
N LYS A 2 27.44 0.62 -60.64
CA LYS A 2 27.56 0.42 -59.18
C LYS A 2 26.17 0.83 -58.63
N LYS A 3 25.48 0.24 -57.66
CA LYS A 3 25.70 -0.84 -56.70
C LYS A 3 24.30 -1.24 -56.17
N PHE A 4 24.24 -2.41 -55.56
CA PHE A 4 23.16 -3.01 -54.77
C PHE A 4 22.46 -2.08 -53.76
N CYS A 5 21.32 -2.60 -53.25
CA CYS A 5 20.63 -2.35 -51.96
C CYS A 5 19.23 -1.73 -52.13
N THR A 6 18.13 -2.19 -51.53
CA THR A 6 17.85 -3.28 -50.58
C THR A 6 16.34 -3.51 -50.61
N VAL A 7 15.92 -4.77 -50.61
CA VAL A 7 14.52 -5.18 -50.38
C VAL A 7 14.19 -4.89 -48.91
N PHE A 8 13.25 -3.98 -48.65
CA PHE A 8 12.74 -3.70 -47.31
C PHE A 8 11.52 -4.58 -47.05
N ILE A 9 11.71 -5.67 -46.30
CA ILE A 9 10.63 -6.58 -45.89
C ILE A 9 10.63 -6.69 -44.36
N PHE A 10 9.44 -6.42 -43.83
CA PHE A 10 8.82 -6.88 -42.58
C PHE A 10 9.27 -6.35 -41.22
N ALA A 11 8.28 -5.68 -40.61
CA ALA A 11 7.72 -5.99 -39.30
C ALA A 11 8.67 -5.89 -38.10
N LEU A 12 8.51 -4.82 -37.33
CA LEU A 12 8.66 -4.90 -35.89
C LEU A 12 7.46 -4.23 -35.23
N PHE A 13 6.53 -5.10 -34.84
CA PHE A 13 5.74 -5.06 -33.62
C PHE A 13 5.44 -3.68 -33.02
N LEU A 14 4.15 -3.36 -33.01
CA LEU A 14 3.42 -2.75 -31.89
C LEU A 14 4.24 -2.69 -30.59
N THR A 15 5.00 -1.63 -30.40
CA THR A 15 5.25 -1.13 -29.05
C THR A 15 4.02 -0.31 -28.70
N MET A 16 2.91 -1.02 -28.42
CA MET A 16 1.99 -0.45 -27.45
C MET A 16 2.87 -0.18 -26.23
N PRO A 17 3.06 1.06 -25.78
CA PRO A 17 3.40 1.22 -24.39
C PRO A 17 2.24 0.51 -23.70
N SER A 18 2.52 -0.63 -23.07
CA SER A 18 1.78 -0.94 -21.86
C SER A 18 1.86 0.37 -21.10
N ALA A 19 0.75 1.10 -21.05
CA ALA A 19 0.54 2.06 -20.01
C ALA A 19 0.71 1.19 -18.76
N VAL A 20 1.94 1.17 -18.27
CA VAL A 20 2.26 0.80 -16.92
C VAL A 20 1.33 1.72 -16.17
N PHE A 21 0.18 1.19 -15.75
CA PHE A 21 -0.68 1.85 -14.80
C PHE A 21 0.27 2.17 -13.67
N ALA A 22 0.63 3.44 -13.52
CA ALA A 22 1.55 3.87 -12.49
C ALA A 22 0.84 3.53 -11.18
N SER A 23 1.20 2.38 -10.63
CA SER A 23 0.46 1.73 -9.60
C SER A 23 0.84 2.42 -8.29
N HIS A 24 -0.12 3.00 -7.57
CA HIS A 24 0.16 3.84 -6.42
C HIS A 24 0.12 3.01 -5.14
N TRP A 25 1.28 2.84 -4.51
CA TRP A 25 1.40 2.37 -3.14
C TRP A 25 1.51 3.56 -2.20
N PHE A 26 0.81 3.47 -1.08
CA PHE A 26 0.82 4.45 0.00
C PHE A 26 1.07 3.73 1.31
N VAL A 27 2.03 4.23 2.10
CA VAL A 27 2.48 3.58 3.32
C VAL A 27 2.42 4.56 4.49
N CYS A 28 1.67 4.18 5.52
CA CYS A 28 1.56 4.92 6.76
C CYS A 28 2.16 4.15 7.92
N LEU A 29 2.94 4.85 8.75
CA LEU A 29 3.25 4.38 10.10
C LEU A 29 2.08 4.77 11.01
N VAL A 30 1.44 3.77 11.61
CA VAL A 30 0.27 3.93 12.46
C VAL A 30 0.64 3.57 13.89
N THR A 31 0.28 4.43 14.83
CA THR A 31 0.23 4.10 16.25
C THR A 31 -1.23 3.81 16.60
N ALA A 32 -1.52 2.62 17.11
CA ALA A 32 -2.87 2.15 17.36
C ALA A 32 -2.97 1.39 18.69
N ASP A 33 -4.18 1.31 19.22
CA ASP A 33 -4.50 0.33 20.26
C ASP A 33 -4.93 -0.98 19.57
N LEU A 34 -4.48 -2.11 20.10
CA LEU A 34 -4.72 -3.44 19.56
C LEU A 34 -5.40 -4.34 20.57
N GLU A 35 -6.49 -4.98 20.15
CA GLU A 35 -7.16 -6.06 20.89
C GLU A 35 -7.37 -7.27 19.97
N LYS A 36 -7.48 -8.47 20.54
CA LYS A 36 -7.89 -9.64 19.76
C LYS A 36 -9.36 -9.51 19.39
N ALA A 37 -9.70 -9.80 18.14
CA ALA A 37 -11.09 -9.99 17.76
C ALA A 37 -11.61 -11.33 18.29
N GLU A 38 -12.93 -11.51 18.26
CA GLU A 38 -13.57 -12.80 18.59
C GLU A 38 -13.30 -13.87 17.53
N GLU A 39 -13.11 -13.45 16.28
CA GLU A 39 -12.72 -14.31 15.18
C GLU A 39 -11.20 -14.52 15.17
N ASP A 40 -10.80 -15.79 15.05
CA ASP A 40 -9.39 -16.16 15.10
C ASP A 40 -8.62 -15.55 13.91
N GLY A 41 -7.42 -15.05 14.19
CA GLY A 41 -6.58 -14.37 13.20
C GLY A 41 -6.95 -12.91 12.90
N LEU A 42 -8.02 -12.35 13.50
CA LEU A 42 -8.38 -10.93 13.36
C LEU A 42 -8.06 -10.12 14.63
N TYR A 43 -7.78 -8.83 14.43
CA TYR A 43 -7.53 -7.86 15.49
C TYR A 43 -8.47 -6.68 15.37
N ARG A 44 -8.89 -6.14 16.52
CA ARG A 44 -9.51 -4.82 16.62
C ARG A 44 -8.40 -3.79 16.73
N ILE A 45 -8.33 -2.90 15.75
CA ILE A 45 -7.30 -1.88 15.60
C ILE A 45 -7.97 -0.53 15.77
N THR A 46 -7.53 0.26 16.74
CA THR A 46 -8.01 1.64 16.91
C THR A 46 -6.85 2.61 16.66
N PRO A 47 -6.72 3.18 15.45
CA PRO A 47 -5.68 4.14 15.13
C PRO A 47 -5.77 5.37 16.04
N ARG A 48 -4.63 5.78 16.59
CA ARG A 48 -4.48 7.01 17.39
C ARG A 48 -3.74 8.10 16.63
N HIS A 49 -2.80 7.68 15.79
CA HIS A 49 -2.02 8.56 14.95
C HIS A 49 -1.56 7.78 13.72
N ALA A 50 -1.49 8.42 12.56
CA ALA A 50 -0.98 7.83 11.34
C ALA A 50 -0.30 8.92 10.50
N ALA A 51 0.90 8.60 10.00
CA ALA A 51 1.72 9.52 9.23
C ALA A 51 2.36 8.82 8.02
N ILE A 52 2.44 9.54 6.92
CA ILE A 52 2.96 9.03 5.65
C ILE A 52 4.46 8.77 5.77
N THR A 53 4.89 7.55 5.48
CA THR A 53 6.32 7.19 5.42
C THR A 53 6.81 6.97 4.00
N ASP A 54 5.93 6.54 3.10
CA ASP A 54 6.27 6.29 1.69
C ASP A 54 5.05 6.45 0.77
N GLY A 55 5.31 6.72 -0.50
CA GLY A 55 4.30 7.03 -1.52
C GLY A 55 4.39 8.46 -2.06
N PHE A 56 3.29 8.94 -2.64
CA PHE A 56 3.24 10.22 -3.35
C PHE A 56 2.76 11.42 -2.50
N GLY A 57 2.31 11.16 -1.27
CA GLY A 57 1.98 12.22 -0.32
C GLY A 57 3.23 12.81 0.33
N GLU A 58 3.06 13.95 1.01
CA GLU A 58 4.12 14.55 1.81
C GLU A 58 4.47 13.63 3.00
N LYS A 59 5.77 13.35 3.20
CA LYS A 59 6.22 12.54 4.33
C LYS A 59 5.87 13.23 5.64
N ASP A 60 5.53 12.43 6.65
CA ASP A 60 5.07 12.86 7.97
C ASP A 60 3.73 13.63 7.97
N ALA A 61 3.13 13.90 6.82
CA ALA A 61 1.78 14.45 6.77
C ALA A 61 0.76 13.41 7.29
N PRO A 62 -0.35 13.87 7.89
CA PRO A 62 -1.41 12.99 8.37
C PRO A 62 -1.94 12.08 7.27
N CYS A 63 -2.28 10.85 7.64
CA CYS A 63 -3.01 9.94 6.78
C CYS A 63 -4.04 9.17 7.60
N LEU A 64 -5.00 8.52 6.94
CA LEU A 64 -6.09 7.80 7.61
C LEU A 64 -6.86 8.65 8.63
N GLU A 65 -6.94 9.97 8.42
CA GLU A 65 -7.56 10.89 9.38
C GLU A 65 -9.01 10.48 9.72
N HIS A 66 -9.71 9.92 8.75
CA HIS A 66 -11.07 9.41 8.91
C HIS A 66 -11.17 8.14 9.79
N LEU A 67 -10.08 7.40 9.98
CA LEU A 67 -10.05 6.21 10.85
C LEU A 67 -9.50 6.51 12.26
N ILE A 68 -9.02 7.73 12.52
CA ILE A 68 -8.44 8.07 13.82
C ILE A 68 -9.53 8.04 14.89
N GLY A 69 -9.36 7.16 15.88
CA GLY A 69 -10.31 6.92 16.96
C GLY A 69 -11.43 5.92 16.60
N GLU A 70 -11.52 5.50 15.35
CA GLU A 70 -12.45 4.46 14.92
C GLU A 70 -11.81 3.07 15.05
N THR A 71 -12.59 2.08 15.48
CA THR A 71 -12.10 0.70 15.56
C THR A 71 -12.41 -0.04 14.27
N VAL A 72 -11.37 -0.53 13.61
CA VAL A 72 -11.47 -1.42 12.44
C VAL A 72 -11.07 -2.84 12.83
N THR A 73 -11.71 -3.83 12.21
CA THR A 73 -11.33 -5.24 12.38
C THR A 73 -10.59 -5.70 11.14
N ALA A 74 -9.34 -6.13 11.28
CA ALA A 74 -8.51 -6.57 10.16
C ALA A 74 -7.53 -7.68 10.58
N PRO A 75 -7.08 -8.52 9.63
CA PRO A 75 -5.95 -9.40 9.87
C PRO A 75 -4.67 -8.56 10.04
N LEU A 76 -3.76 -9.03 10.90
CA LEU A 76 -2.42 -8.47 11.03
C LEU A 76 -1.40 -9.43 10.42
N GLU A 77 -0.63 -8.93 9.47
CA GLU A 77 0.55 -9.61 8.95
C GLU A 77 1.79 -9.31 9.80
N GLY A 78 2.81 -10.16 9.69
CA GLY A 78 4.12 -9.95 10.32
C GLY A 78 4.28 -10.70 11.64
N GLU A 79 5.11 -10.13 12.52
CA GLU A 79 5.39 -10.73 13.83
C GLU A 79 4.12 -10.72 14.69
N THR A 80 3.97 -11.73 15.57
CA THR A 80 2.89 -11.71 16.56
C THR A 80 3.13 -10.56 17.52
N VAL A 81 2.30 -9.52 17.44
CA VAL A 81 2.39 -8.37 18.34
C VAL A 81 1.42 -8.56 19.49
N GLU A 82 1.90 -8.29 20.70
CA GLU A 82 1.05 -8.27 21.89
C GLU A 82 -0.02 -7.20 21.76
N THR A 83 -1.24 -7.54 22.17
CA THR A 83 -2.32 -6.56 22.35
C THR A 83 -1.89 -5.48 23.35
N GLY A 84 -2.59 -4.36 23.34
CA GLY A 84 -2.33 -3.22 24.22
C GLY A 84 -2.33 -1.89 23.48
N THR A 85 -1.98 -0.84 24.21
CA THR A 85 -2.06 0.53 23.72
C THR A 85 -0.78 0.96 23.00
N TYR A 86 -0.90 1.90 22.06
CA TYR A 86 0.23 2.53 21.36
C TYR A 86 1.17 1.55 20.65
N ARG A 87 0.62 0.50 20.04
CA ARG A 87 1.36 -0.44 19.19
C ARG A 87 1.62 0.19 17.82
N ARG A 88 2.79 -0.13 17.24
CA ARG A 88 3.20 0.37 15.93
C ARG A 88 2.81 -0.62 14.84
N LEU A 89 2.10 -0.12 13.84
CA LEU A 89 1.68 -0.85 12.66
C LEU A 89 2.17 -0.11 11.41
N ILE A 90 2.33 -0.83 10.32
CA ILE A 90 2.45 -0.28 8.98
C ILE A 90 1.13 -0.56 8.26
N TYR A 91 0.45 0.48 7.84
CA TYR A 91 -0.68 0.37 6.93
C TYR A 91 -0.18 0.60 5.51
N ARG A 92 -0.48 -0.34 4.60
CA ARG A 92 -0.22 -0.21 3.17
C ARG A 92 -1.53 -0.24 2.40
N TYR A 93 -1.60 0.65 1.42
CA TYR A 93 -2.74 0.78 0.53
C TYR A 93 -2.27 0.78 -0.93
N PHE A 94 -2.95 0.02 -1.78
CA PHE A 94 -2.72 -0.04 -3.22
C PHE A 94 -3.92 0.40 -4.04
N SER A 95 -3.69 1.38 -4.92
CA SER A 95 -4.63 1.76 -5.96
C SER A 95 -4.02 1.59 -7.34
N ALA A 96 -4.71 0.81 -8.19
CA ALA A 96 -4.28 0.55 -9.56
C ALA A 96 -4.44 1.77 -10.51
N GLN A 97 -5.10 2.86 -10.09
CA GLN A 97 -5.55 3.90 -11.03
C GLN A 97 -5.26 5.36 -10.66
N SER A 98 -4.98 5.72 -9.40
CA SER A 98 -4.56 7.07 -8.93
C SER A 98 -4.70 7.15 -7.41
N PRO A 99 -4.26 8.23 -6.72
CA PRO A 99 -4.57 8.44 -5.30
C PRO A 99 -6.06 8.33 -4.94
N ASP A 100 -6.96 8.70 -5.87
CA ASP A 100 -8.42 8.58 -5.71
C ASP A 100 -9.02 7.34 -6.41
N GLY A 101 -8.17 6.46 -6.93
CA GLY A 101 -8.60 5.25 -7.64
C GLY A 101 -9.13 4.19 -6.69
N VAL A 102 -9.87 3.22 -7.23
CA VAL A 102 -10.44 2.11 -6.44
C VAL A 102 -9.36 1.37 -5.64
N VAL A 103 -9.65 1.19 -4.35
CA VAL A 103 -8.88 0.37 -3.43
C VAL A 103 -8.84 -1.07 -3.93
N THR A 104 -7.64 -1.54 -4.25
CA THR A 104 -7.45 -2.91 -4.74
C THR A 104 -6.79 -3.82 -3.72
N GLU A 105 -6.00 -3.26 -2.80
CA GLU A 105 -5.37 -4.03 -1.72
C GLU A 105 -5.12 -3.14 -0.50
N GLU A 106 -5.32 -3.70 0.68
CA GLU A 106 -5.04 -3.08 1.97
C GLU A 106 -4.34 -4.09 2.87
N THR A 107 -3.29 -3.66 3.57
CA THR A 107 -2.50 -4.52 4.44
C THR A 107 -2.17 -3.82 5.74
N TRP A 108 -2.44 -4.48 6.86
CA TRP A 108 -1.98 -4.08 8.18
C TRP A 108 -0.84 -4.99 8.61
N THR A 109 0.37 -4.45 8.74
CA THR A 109 1.53 -5.21 9.22
C THR A 109 1.91 -4.75 10.62
N ALA A 110 1.97 -5.68 11.56
CA ALA A 110 2.43 -5.40 12.89
C ALA A 110 3.97 -5.31 12.91
N THR A 111 4.52 -4.26 13.52
CA THR A 111 5.97 -4.09 13.62
C THR A 111 6.42 -4.37 15.04
N GLY A 112 7.36 -5.30 15.21
CA GLY A 112 8.02 -5.54 16.49
C GLY A 112 8.77 -4.28 16.95
N TRP A 113 8.71 -3.98 18.25
CA TRP A 113 9.59 -2.99 18.85
C TRP A 113 11.01 -3.58 18.90
N ARG A 114 11.90 -3.10 18.03
CA ARG A 114 13.35 -3.20 18.25
C ARG A 114 13.89 -1.86 18.67
#